data_AF-A0A258HRS0-F1
#
_entry.id   AF-A0A258HRS0-F1
#
_cell.length_a   1.000
_cell.length_b   1.000
_cell.length_c   1.000
_cell.angle_alpha   90.00
_cell.angle_beta   90.00
_cell.angle_gamma   90.00
#
_symmetry.space_group_name_H-M   'P 1'
#
loop_
_entity.id
_entity.type
_entity.pdbx_description
1 polymer ?
#
loop_
_entity_poly.entity_id
_entity_poly.type
_entity_poly.pdbx_seq_one_letter_code
_entity_poly.pdbx_strand_id
1 'polypeptide(L)'
;MSITFRIATAADDQLRPVATINARQLAAFRTFLRDESVRSGTVLLDPDAAEDEFLSYHFEARVCPIALAVVTRIFDFQTDVITVIEEAQFRCRRVSVYRIEETGTINLAVAMTSDLGVELDLATANAHALLEGLGLRPDSMGEIPIDTMRARLANPAVRRRAEEHGVAVYLGRLDQLLATADADDTSRLEWA
;
A
#
# COMPACT_ATOMS: atom_id res chain seq x y z
N MET A 1 2.03 -8.70 18.07
CA MET A 1 2.83 -8.72 16.84
C MET A 1 1.92 -9.15 15.71
N SER A 2 2.11 -8.58 14.53
CA SER A 2 1.37 -8.89 13.32
C SER A 2 2.33 -9.11 12.16
N ILE A 3 1.84 -9.70 11.08
CA ILE A 3 2.57 -9.96 9.84
C ILE A 3 1.72 -9.34 8.73
N THR A 4 2.35 -8.51 7.89
CA THR A 4 1.70 -7.85 6.77
C THR A 4 1.99 -8.58 5.47
N PHE A 5 0.95 -9.03 4.79
CA PHE A 5 1.06 -9.55 3.42
C PHE A 5 0.85 -8.42 2.43
N ARG A 6 1.78 -8.26 1.49
CA ARG A 6 1.76 -7.21 0.46
C ARG A 6 2.27 -7.74 -0.88
N ILE A 7 1.93 -7.02 -1.95
CA ILE A 7 2.62 -7.20 -3.23
C ILE A 7 3.95 -6.44 -3.16
N ALA A 8 5.04 -7.09 -3.55
CA ALA A 8 6.35 -6.49 -3.73
C ALA A 8 6.80 -6.67 -5.19
N THR A 9 7.56 -5.71 -5.71
CA THR A 9 8.18 -5.79 -7.05
C THR A 9 9.68 -5.55 -6.96
N ALA A 10 10.42 -5.81 -8.04
CA ALA A 10 11.87 -5.52 -8.07
C ALA A 10 12.19 -4.03 -7.82
N ALA A 11 11.22 -3.15 -8.06
CA ALA A 11 11.37 -1.73 -7.87
C ALA A 11 11.27 -1.30 -6.40
N ASP A 12 10.77 -2.17 -5.52
CA ASP A 12 10.76 -1.96 -4.07
C ASP A 12 12.14 -2.24 -3.44
N ASP A 13 13.01 -2.95 -4.15
CA ASP A 13 14.40 -3.24 -3.74
C ASP A 13 15.37 -2.09 -4.09
N GLN A 14 14.87 -1.05 -4.75
CA GLN A 14 15.63 0.12 -5.19
C GLN A 14 15.38 1.34 -4.29
N LEU A 15 16.25 2.35 -4.39
CA LEU A 15 16.04 3.62 -3.71
C LEU A 15 14.77 4.29 -4.26
N ARG A 16 13.77 4.45 -3.39
CA ARG A 16 12.50 5.10 -3.75
C ARG A 16 12.68 6.61 -3.99
N PRO A 17 11.96 7.21 -4.96
CA PRO A 17 11.87 8.65 -5.10
C PRO A 17 11.32 9.31 -3.83
N VAL A 18 11.90 10.45 -3.45
CA VAL A 18 11.47 11.27 -2.31
C VAL A 18 11.48 12.73 -2.73
N ALA A 19 10.44 13.47 -2.36
CA ALA A 19 10.34 14.91 -2.53
C ALA A 19 10.20 15.59 -1.16
N THR A 20 10.93 16.68 -0.94
CA THR A 20 10.74 17.51 0.26
C THR A 20 9.69 18.59 -0.04
N ILE A 21 8.65 18.64 0.79
CA ILE A 21 7.55 19.60 0.69
C ILE A 21 7.52 20.52 1.92
N ASN A 22 6.87 21.67 1.80
CA ASN A 22 6.69 22.58 2.92
C ASN A 22 5.30 22.42 3.58
N ALA A 23 5.12 23.01 4.76
CA ALA A 23 3.87 22.92 5.52
C ALA A 23 2.65 23.50 4.79
N ARG A 24 2.84 24.53 3.94
CA ARG A 24 1.75 25.12 3.15
C ARG A 24 1.28 24.17 2.05
N GLN A 25 2.23 23.56 1.34
CA GLN A 25 1.94 22.54 0.33
C GLN A 25 1.23 21.34 0.96
N LEU A 26 1.72 20.88 2.13
CA LEU A 26 1.06 19.80 2.87
C LEU A 26 -0.38 20.15 3.25
N ALA A 27 -0.61 21.35 3.81
CA ALA A 27 -1.95 21.79 4.17
C ALA A 27 -2.87 21.84 2.94
N ALA A 28 -2.42 22.44 1.84
CA ALA A 28 -3.17 22.50 0.60
C ALA A 28 -3.49 21.10 0.03
N PHE A 29 -2.53 20.17 0.10
CA PHE A 29 -2.73 18.79 -0.34
C PHE A 29 -3.78 18.07 0.51
N ARG A 30 -3.73 18.20 1.84
CA ARG A 30 -4.73 17.61 2.73
C ARG A 30 -6.13 18.16 2.47
N THR A 31 -6.28 19.48 2.37
CA THR A 31 -7.57 20.11 2.06
C THR A 31 -8.11 19.59 0.72
N PHE A 32 -7.27 19.56 -0.30
CA PHE A 32 -7.66 19.04 -1.61
C PHE A 32 -8.12 17.58 -1.54
N LEU A 33 -7.36 16.69 -0.87
CA LEU A 33 -7.73 15.28 -0.76
C LEU A 33 -9.06 15.07 -0.04
N ARG A 34 -9.36 15.86 0.99
CA ARG A 34 -10.65 15.78 1.71
C ARG A 34 -11.81 16.23 0.84
N ASP A 35 -11.67 17.37 0.16
CA ASP A 35 -12.69 17.87 -0.77
C ASP A 35 -12.93 16.89 -1.93
N GLU A 36 -11.84 16.32 -2.46
CA GLU A 36 -11.89 15.31 -3.52
C GLU A 36 -12.52 14.01 -3.04
N SER A 37 -12.26 13.61 -1.79
CA SER A 37 -12.84 12.40 -1.19
C SER A 37 -14.36 12.52 -1.11
N VAL A 38 -14.86 13.68 -0.65
CA VAL A 38 -16.30 13.98 -0.62
C VAL A 38 -16.89 14.00 -2.03
N ARG A 39 -16.20 14.64 -2.99
CA ARG A 39 -16.70 14.78 -4.36
C ARG A 39 -16.76 13.45 -5.11
N SER A 40 -15.76 12.59 -4.93
CA SER A 40 -15.64 11.30 -5.62
C SER A 40 -16.29 10.14 -4.88
N GLY A 41 -16.66 10.31 -3.61
CA GLY A 41 -17.13 9.22 -2.75
C GLY A 41 -16.05 8.18 -2.45
N THR A 42 -14.78 8.54 -2.59
CA THR A 42 -13.63 7.65 -2.38
C THR A 42 -12.77 8.17 -1.24
N VAL A 43 -12.37 7.31 -0.30
CA VAL A 43 -11.42 7.68 0.75
C VAL A 43 -10.03 7.84 0.14
N LEU A 44 -9.48 9.05 0.14
CA LEU A 44 -8.16 9.34 -0.43
C LEU A 44 -7.06 9.56 0.59
N LEU A 45 -7.37 9.58 1.89
CA LEU A 45 -6.43 9.87 2.96
C LEU A 45 -6.54 8.81 4.06
N ASP A 46 -5.41 8.29 4.54
CA ASP A 46 -5.36 7.21 5.54
C ASP A 46 -4.13 7.35 6.47
N PRO A 47 -4.29 7.53 7.79
CA PRO A 47 -5.57 7.73 8.49
C PRO A 47 -6.12 9.14 8.21
N ASP A 48 -7.43 9.25 7.98
CA ASP A 48 -8.13 10.53 7.95
C ASP A 48 -8.50 10.98 9.36
N ALA A 49 -7.51 11.52 10.07
CA ALA A 49 -7.72 12.12 11.38
C ALA A 49 -8.25 13.57 11.25
N ALA A 50 -8.98 14.03 12.26
CA ALA A 50 -9.35 15.45 12.35
C ALA A 50 -8.09 16.32 12.50
N GLU A 51 -8.12 17.56 12.00
CA GLU A 51 -6.96 18.48 12.01
C GLU A 51 -6.32 18.67 13.39
N ASP A 52 -7.12 18.55 14.46
CA ASP A 52 -6.69 18.74 15.85
C ASP A 52 -6.11 17.48 16.53
N GLU A 53 -6.30 16.29 15.94
CA GLU A 53 -5.66 15.03 16.39
C GLU A 53 -4.28 14.79 15.70
N PHE A 54 -3.91 15.66 14.77
CA PHE A 54 -2.94 15.41 13.71
C PHE A 54 -1.48 15.75 14.07
N LEU A 55 -1.01 15.33 15.24
CA LEU A 55 0.41 15.46 15.60
C LEU A 55 1.32 14.52 14.77
N SER A 56 0.77 13.52 14.09
CA SER A 56 1.53 12.70 13.15
C SER A 56 1.63 13.41 11.79
N TYR A 57 2.83 13.78 11.40
CA TYR A 57 3.15 14.06 9.99
C TYR A 57 3.11 12.80 9.12
N HIS A 58 2.58 11.69 9.64
CA HIS A 58 2.56 10.39 9.00
C HIS A 58 1.14 10.04 8.55
N PHE A 59 0.95 9.97 7.24
CA PHE A 59 -0.25 9.44 6.59
C PHE A 59 0.09 8.99 5.17
N GLU A 60 -0.79 8.20 4.58
CA GLU A 60 -0.75 7.83 3.18
C GLU A 60 -1.95 8.43 2.44
N ALA A 61 -1.76 8.67 1.14
CA ALA A 61 -2.80 9.19 0.28
C ALA A 61 -2.89 8.42 -1.04
N ARG A 62 -4.12 8.24 -1.50
CA ARG A 62 -4.41 7.72 -2.84
C ARG A 62 -4.26 8.81 -3.86
N VAL A 63 -3.43 8.57 -4.87
CA VAL A 63 -3.17 9.53 -5.94
C VAL A 63 -3.46 8.95 -7.33
N CYS A 64 -3.59 7.62 -7.47
CA CYS A 64 -3.98 6.97 -8.72
C CYS A 64 -5.32 7.46 -9.30
N PRO A 65 -6.39 7.75 -8.52
CA PRO A 65 -7.65 8.21 -9.10
C PRO A 65 -7.63 9.70 -9.50
N ILE A 66 -6.53 10.41 -9.27
CA ILE A 66 -6.44 11.87 -9.45
C ILE A 66 -5.55 12.18 -10.66
N ALA A 67 -5.96 13.10 -11.52
CA ALA A 67 -5.12 13.50 -12.64
C ALA A 67 -3.78 14.08 -12.16
N LEU A 68 -2.66 13.60 -12.72
CA LEU A 68 -1.30 14.01 -12.36
C LEU A 68 -1.17 15.54 -12.29
N ALA A 69 -1.59 16.25 -13.35
CA ALA A 69 -1.52 17.70 -13.45
C ALA A 69 -2.29 18.45 -12.33
N VAL A 70 -3.35 17.86 -11.79
CA VAL A 70 -4.14 18.45 -10.69
C VAL A 70 -3.36 18.37 -9.39
N VAL A 71 -2.78 17.21 -9.08
CA VAL A 71 -1.98 17.00 -7.87
C VAL A 71 -0.71 17.84 -7.93
N THR A 72 0.04 17.79 -9.04
CA THR A 72 1.33 18.47 -9.16
C THR A 72 1.22 19.99 -9.11
N ARG A 73 0.07 20.55 -9.52
CA ARG A 73 -0.21 21.99 -9.39
C ARG A 73 -0.25 22.45 -7.94
N ILE A 74 -0.66 21.61 -6.99
CA ILE A 74 -0.66 21.92 -5.54
C ILE A 74 0.78 22.18 -5.04
N PHE A 75 1.75 21.57 -5.71
CA PHE A 75 3.16 21.63 -5.39
C PHE A 75 3.94 22.51 -6.37
N ASP A 76 3.27 23.46 -7.04
CA ASP A 76 3.88 24.38 -8.00
C ASP A 76 4.71 23.68 -9.10
N PHE A 77 4.29 22.47 -9.50
CA PHE A 77 4.98 21.64 -10.50
C PHE A 77 6.45 21.33 -10.14
N GLN A 78 6.76 21.21 -8.85
CA GLN A 78 8.06 20.71 -8.40
C GLN A 78 8.39 19.35 -9.04
N THR A 79 9.55 19.26 -9.70
CA THR A 79 9.95 18.06 -10.47
C THR A 79 10.01 16.82 -9.60
N ASP A 80 10.59 16.90 -8.40
CA ASP A 80 10.70 15.75 -7.50
C ASP A 80 9.31 15.23 -7.06
N VAL A 81 8.35 16.14 -6.86
CA VAL A 81 6.97 15.76 -6.55
C VAL A 81 6.33 15.09 -7.76
N ILE A 82 6.53 15.62 -8.97
CA ILE A 82 6.04 14.99 -10.21
C ILE A 82 6.58 13.55 -10.30
N THR A 83 7.87 13.34 -10.08
CA THR A 83 8.48 12.00 -10.09
C THR A 83 7.83 11.08 -9.05
N VAL A 84 7.61 11.55 -7.82
CA VAL A 84 6.95 10.72 -6.79
C VAL A 84 5.51 10.37 -7.16
N ILE A 85 4.71 11.33 -7.63
CA ILE A 85 3.31 11.08 -7.99
C ILE A 85 3.23 10.18 -9.22
N GLU A 86 4.01 10.46 -10.27
CA GLU A 86 4.04 9.65 -11.48
C GLU A 86 4.44 8.21 -11.18
N GLU A 87 5.48 8.00 -10.38
CA GLU A 87 5.91 6.65 -9.98
C GLU A 87 4.84 5.93 -9.16
N ALA A 88 4.19 6.61 -8.21
CA ALA A 88 3.11 6.04 -7.43
C ALA A 88 1.92 5.64 -8.32
N GLN A 89 1.55 6.50 -9.28
CA GLN A 89 0.48 6.20 -10.24
C GLN A 89 0.83 5.05 -11.16
N PHE A 90 2.07 5.00 -11.66
CA PHE A 90 2.57 3.95 -12.52
C PHE A 90 2.57 2.59 -11.81
N ARG A 91 3.00 2.54 -10.55
CA ARG A 91 3.06 1.30 -9.74
C ARG A 91 1.75 0.96 -9.02
N CYS A 92 0.67 1.69 -9.24
CA CYS A 92 -0.58 1.54 -8.50
C CYS A 92 -0.40 1.57 -6.96
N ARG A 93 0.40 2.51 -6.45
CA ARG A 93 0.73 2.70 -5.03
C ARG A 93 0.12 3.98 -4.47
N ARG A 94 0.00 4.02 -3.14
CA ARG A 94 -0.21 5.28 -2.41
C ARG A 94 1.07 6.11 -2.37
N VAL A 95 0.93 7.36 -1.97
CA VAL A 95 2.06 8.18 -1.51
C VAL A 95 2.04 8.26 0.00
N SER A 96 3.21 8.19 0.62
CA SER A 96 3.40 8.37 2.05
C SER A 96 3.97 9.77 2.31
N VAL A 97 3.36 10.48 3.26
CA VAL A 97 3.92 11.69 3.83
C VAL A 97 4.46 11.35 5.22
N TYR A 98 5.66 11.85 5.53
CA TYR A 98 6.28 11.69 6.84
C TYR A 98 7.22 12.86 7.14
N ARG A 99 7.43 13.14 8.43
CA ARG A 99 8.46 14.10 8.86
C ARG A 99 9.67 13.34 9.38
N ILE A 100 10.85 13.84 9.03
CA ILE A 100 12.11 13.41 9.64
C ILE A 100 12.37 14.38 10.79
N GLU A 101 12.43 13.87 12.02
CA GLU A 101 12.55 14.70 13.23
C GLU A 101 13.91 15.39 13.30
N GLU A 102 14.98 14.73 12.87
CA GLU A 102 16.35 15.23 12.92
C GLU A 102 16.55 16.47 12.06
N THR A 103 15.92 16.52 10.88
CA THR A 103 16.04 17.63 9.92
C THR A 103 14.82 18.56 9.94
N GLY A 104 13.73 18.13 10.56
CA GLY A 104 12.43 18.81 10.54
C GLY A 104 11.74 18.81 9.17
N THR A 105 12.30 18.15 8.15
CA THR A 105 11.76 18.15 6.78
C THR A 105 10.51 17.29 6.66
N ILE A 106 9.52 17.75 5.89
CA ILE A 106 8.34 16.97 5.50
C ILE A 106 8.65 16.34 4.13
N ASN A 107 8.52 15.03 4.04
CA ASN A 107 8.84 14.26 2.86
C ASN A 107 7.60 13.58 2.31
N LEU A 108 7.54 13.51 0.99
CA LEU A 108 6.57 12.77 0.21
C LEU A 108 7.34 11.68 -0.53
N ALA A 109 6.90 10.43 -0.44
CA ALA A 109 7.53 9.30 -1.12
C ALA A 109 6.47 8.31 -1.61
N VAL A 110 6.87 7.41 -2.52
CA VAL A 110 6.02 6.26 -2.88
C VAL A 110 5.87 5.33 -1.67
N ALA A 111 4.63 4.96 -1.35
CA ALA A 111 4.32 4.04 -0.27
C ALA A 111 4.52 2.57 -0.70
N MET A 112 4.66 1.68 0.28
CA MET A 112 4.72 0.22 0.05
C MET A 112 3.34 -0.41 -0.07
N THR A 113 2.29 0.34 0.25
CA THR A 113 0.89 -0.05 0.15
C THR A 113 0.35 0.20 -1.26
N SER A 114 -0.42 -0.74 -1.75
CA SER A 114 -1.24 -0.60 -2.96
C SER A 114 -2.18 0.60 -2.82
N ASP A 115 -2.53 1.23 -3.95
CA ASP A 115 -3.45 2.38 -3.95
C ASP A 115 -4.77 2.04 -3.24
N LEU A 116 -5.28 0.81 -3.41
CA LEU A 116 -6.48 0.34 -2.74
C LEU A 116 -6.31 0.06 -1.23
N GLY A 117 -5.08 -0.06 -0.71
CA GLY A 117 -4.81 -0.38 0.69
C GLY A 117 -5.33 -1.75 1.11
N VAL A 118 -5.18 -2.75 0.23
CA VAL A 118 -5.75 -4.10 0.42
C VAL A 118 -4.78 -5.08 1.06
N GLU A 119 -3.64 -4.59 1.57
CA GLU A 119 -2.67 -5.38 2.33
C GLU A 119 -3.34 -6.09 3.52
N LEU A 120 -2.86 -7.30 3.82
CA LEU A 120 -3.40 -8.10 4.92
C LEU A 120 -2.47 -7.97 6.12
N ASP A 121 -2.79 -7.06 7.03
CA ASP A 121 -2.19 -7.05 8.36
C ASP A 121 -2.92 -8.04 9.26
N LEU A 122 -2.24 -9.13 9.64
CA LEU A 122 -2.80 -10.23 10.41
C LEU A 122 -2.02 -10.43 11.70
N ALA A 123 -2.72 -10.68 12.80
CA ALA A 123 -2.08 -11.19 14.02
C ALA A 123 -1.25 -12.44 13.69
N THR A 124 -0.05 -12.58 14.27
CA THR A 124 0.92 -13.64 13.92
C THR A 124 0.30 -15.04 13.87
N ALA A 125 -0.58 -15.39 14.82
CA ALA A 125 -1.26 -16.69 14.83
C ALA A 125 -2.13 -16.92 13.58
N ASN A 126 -2.87 -15.90 13.13
CA ASN A 126 -3.71 -15.97 11.94
C ASN A 126 -2.87 -15.99 10.65
N ALA A 127 -1.75 -15.26 10.64
CA ALA A 127 -0.81 -15.30 9.52
C ALA A 127 -0.18 -16.70 9.36
N HIS A 128 0.26 -17.31 10.45
CA HIS A 128 0.80 -18.68 10.43
C HIS A 128 -0.26 -19.69 9.99
N ALA A 129 -1.48 -19.61 10.52
CA ALA A 129 -2.59 -20.47 10.10
C ALA A 129 -2.94 -20.29 8.61
N LEU A 130 -2.86 -19.06 8.08
CA LEU A 130 -3.04 -18.78 6.67
C LEU A 130 -1.95 -19.46 5.83
N LEU A 131 -0.67 -19.32 6.21
CA LEU A 131 0.45 -19.95 5.52
C LEU A 131 0.31 -21.49 5.52
N GLU A 132 -0.05 -22.10 6.65
CA GLU A 132 -0.30 -23.54 6.73
C GLU A 132 -1.48 -23.98 5.85
N GLY A 133 -2.57 -23.21 5.83
CA GLY A 133 -3.72 -23.42 4.94
C GLY A 133 -3.31 -23.42 3.45
N LEU A 134 -2.41 -22.51 3.08
CA LEU A 134 -1.82 -22.40 1.74
C LEU A 134 -0.79 -23.51 1.42
N GLY A 135 -0.48 -24.37 2.39
CA GLY A 135 0.56 -25.40 2.26
C GLY A 135 1.96 -24.81 2.15
N LEU A 136 2.20 -23.72 2.89
CA LEU A 136 3.49 -23.05 3.06
C LEU A 136 3.99 -23.27 4.48
N ARG A 137 5.26 -22.98 4.71
CA ARG A 137 5.81 -22.99 6.07
C ARG A 137 5.31 -21.75 6.82
N PRO A 138 4.95 -21.86 8.11
CA PRO A 138 4.52 -20.74 8.94
C PRO A 138 5.71 -19.88 9.40
N ASP A 139 6.52 -19.43 8.45
CA ASP A 139 7.66 -18.56 8.71
C ASP A 139 7.15 -17.11 8.82
N SER A 140 7.71 -16.32 9.74
CA SER A 140 7.25 -14.94 9.95
C SER A 140 7.68 -13.98 8.85
N MET A 141 8.66 -14.36 8.03
CA MET A 141 9.09 -13.62 6.85
C MET A 141 9.22 -14.57 5.67
N GLY A 142 8.80 -14.12 4.50
CA GLY A 142 9.04 -14.84 3.26
C GLY A 142 8.39 -14.19 2.06
N GLU A 143 8.60 -14.82 0.91
CA GLU A 143 8.05 -14.38 -0.36
C GLU A 143 7.72 -15.57 -1.27
N ILE A 144 6.80 -15.35 -2.20
CA ILE A 144 6.43 -16.31 -3.22
C ILE A 144 5.99 -15.60 -4.51
N PRO A 145 6.40 -16.07 -5.71
CA PRO A 145 5.95 -15.47 -6.96
C PRO A 145 4.42 -15.47 -7.07
N ILE A 146 3.86 -14.39 -7.61
CA ILE A 146 2.40 -14.19 -7.66
C ILE A 146 1.70 -15.31 -8.44
N ASP A 147 2.26 -15.75 -9.56
CA ASP A 147 1.67 -16.84 -10.35
C ASP A 147 1.66 -18.18 -9.62
N THR A 148 2.68 -18.42 -8.80
CA THR A 148 2.69 -19.60 -7.92
C THR A 148 1.59 -19.50 -6.87
N MET A 149 1.35 -18.31 -6.31
CA MET A 149 0.25 -18.11 -5.37
C MET A 149 -1.12 -18.24 -6.04
N ARG A 150 -1.32 -17.65 -7.23
CA ARG A 150 -2.55 -17.77 -8.02
C ARG A 150 -2.87 -19.24 -8.33
N ALA A 151 -1.87 -20.02 -8.76
CA ALA A 151 -2.01 -21.45 -9.00
C ALA A 151 -2.40 -22.23 -7.72
N ARG A 152 -1.86 -21.84 -6.56
CA ARG A 152 -2.23 -22.42 -5.26
C ARG A 152 -3.68 -22.12 -4.90
N LEU A 153 -4.13 -20.87 -5.05
CA LEU A 153 -5.50 -20.47 -4.71
C LEU A 153 -6.57 -21.05 -5.65
N ALA A 154 -6.18 -21.36 -6.89
CA ALA A 154 -7.01 -22.08 -7.84
C ALA A 154 -7.20 -23.56 -7.45
N ASN A 155 -6.35 -24.13 -6.60
CA ASN A 155 -6.44 -25.53 -6.18
C ASN A 155 -7.56 -25.72 -5.11
N PRO A 156 -8.61 -26.51 -5.39
CA PRO A 156 -9.70 -26.74 -4.43
C PRO A 156 -9.25 -27.37 -3.11
N ALA A 157 -8.14 -28.13 -3.11
CA ALA A 157 -7.60 -28.73 -1.89
C ALA A 157 -7.03 -27.67 -0.93
N VAL A 158 -6.48 -26.56 -1.45
CA VAL A 158 -6.01 -25.43 -0.65
C VAL A 158 -7.19 -24.72 0.00
N ARG A 159 -8.28 -24.50 -0.73
CA ARG A 159 -9.50 -23.89 -0.19
C ARG A 159 -10.10 -24.72 0.95
N ARG A 160 -10.18 -26.04 0.78
CA ARG A 160 -10.65 -26.95 1.83
C ARG A 160 -9.74 -26.94 3.07
N ARG A 161 -8.42 -26.94 2.90
CA ARG A 161 -7.48 -26.86 4.02
C ARG A 161 -7.62 -25.53 4.78
N ALA A 162 -7.81 -24.43 4.07
CA ALA A 162 -8.04 -23.13 4.70
C ALA A 162 -9.35 -23.09 5.50
N GLU A 163 -10.40 -23.79 5.06
CA GLU A 163 -11.62 -23.98 5.85
C GLU A 163 -11.34 -24.78 7.14
N GLU A 164 -10.58 -25.88 7.04
CA GLU A 164 -10.17 -26.69 8.20
C GLU A 164 -9.36 -25.89 9.25
N HIS A 165 -8.55 -24.94 8.78
CA HIS A 165 -7.74 -24.06 9.65
C HIS A 165 -8.48 -22.77 10.07
N GLY A 166 -9.74 -22.59 9.66
CA GLY A 166 -10.54 -21.41 10.02
C GLY A 166 -10.09 -20.10 9.35
N VAL A 167 -9.32 -20.17 8.26
CA VAL A 167 -8.69 -19.02 7.58
C VAL A 167 -9.27 -18.74 6.19
N ALA A 168 -10.37 -19.41 5.81
CA ALA A 168 -11.03 -19.23 4.52
C ALA A 168 -11.39 -17.76 4.20
N VAL A 169 -11.74 -16.97 5.23
CA VAL A 169 -12.02 -15.54 5.09
C VAL A 169 -10.83 -14.74 4.54
N TYR A 170 -9.60 -15.16 4.84
CA TYR A 170 -8.40 -14.49 4.37
C TYR A 170 -8.07 -14.83 2.91
N LEU A 171 -8.56 -15.94 2.37
CA LEU A 171 -8.34 -16.28 0.96
C LEU A 171 -8.99 -15.28 0.02
N GLY A 172 -10.21 -14.82 0.32
CA GLY A 172 -10.88 -13.80 -0.49
C GLY A 172 -10.17 -12.44 -0.45
N ARG A 173 -9.60 -12.08 0.71
CA ARG A 173 -8.75 -10.88 0.83
C ARG A 173 -7.43 -11.03 0.08
N LEU A 174 -6.86 -12.24 0.09
CA LEU A 174 -5.66 -12.53 -0.68
C LEU A 174 -5.94 -12.45 -2.18
N ASP A 175 -7.06 -12.98 -2.67
CA ASP A 175 -7.50 -12.82 -4.07
C ASP A 175 -7.61 -11.33 -4.45
N GLN A 176 -8.13 -10.47 -3.56
CA GLN A 176 -8.18 -9.02 -3.78
C GLN A 176 -6.78 -8.38 -3.84
N LEU A 177 -5.87 -8.78 -2.94
CA LEU A 177 -4.48 -8.30 -2.96
C LEU A 177 -3.74 -8.75 -4.23
N LEU A 178 -3.89 -10.00 -4.66
CA LEU A 178 -3.25 -10.52 -5.88
C LEU A 178 -3.81 -9.90 -7.16
N ALA A 179 -4.99 -9.30 -7.11
CA ALA A 179 -5.57 -8.55 -8.23
C ALA A 179 -4.92 -7.17 -8.41
N THR A 180 -4.15 -6.67 -7.44
CA THR A 180 -3.38 -5.43 -7.57
C THR A 180 -1.96 -5.65 -8.11
N ALA A 181 -1.51 -6.91 -8.18
CA ALA A 181 -0.24 -7.24 -8.78
C ALA A 181 -0.30 -7.10 -10.30
N ASP A 182 0.68 -6.40 -10.86
CA ASP A 182 0.87 -6.33 -12.30
C ASP A 182 1.14 -7.72 -12.89
N ALA A 183 0.96 -7.84 -14.20
CA ALA A 183 1.25 -9.06 -14.94
C ALA A 183 2.76 -9.24 -15.21
N ASP A 184 3.63 -8.56 -14.46
CA ASP A 184 5.08 -8.67 -14.63
C ASP A 184 5.66 -9.87 -13.87
N ASP A 185 6.78 -10.39 -14.37
CA ASP A 185 7.46 -11.54 -13.77
C ASP A 185 8.20 -11.19 -12.46
N THR A 186 8.19 -9.91 -12.05
CA THR A 186 8.90 -9.43 -10.86
C THR A 186 8.01 -9.37 -9.63
N SER A 187 6.69 -9.45 -9.82
CA SER A 187 5.70 -9.36 -8.76
C SER A 187 5.72 -10.61 -7.89
N ARG A 188 5.87 -10.39 -6.58
CA ARG A 188 5.86 -11.41 -5.54
C ARG A 188 4.92 -11.02 -4.41
N LEU A 189 4.30 -12.02 -3.79
CA LEU A 189 3.64 -11.83 -2.51
C LEU A 189 4.71 -11.95 -1.43
N GLU A 190 4.90 -10.88 -0.65
CA GLU A 190 5.81 -10.84 0.48
C GLU A 190 5.01 -10.81 1.79
N TRP A 191 5.55 -11.39 2.85
CA TRP A 191 5.06 -11.22 4.21
C TRP A 191 6.21 -10.98 5.18
N ALA A 192 6.02 -10.05 6.12
CA ALA A 192 6.96 -9.70 7.19
C ALA A 192 6.25 -8.99 8.34
#